data_AF-A0A2R5G8C4-F1
#
_entry.id   AF-A0A2R5G8C4-F1
#
_cell.length_a   1.000
_cell.length_b   1.000
_cell.length_c   1.000
_cell.angle_alpha   90.00
_cell.angle_beta   90.00
_cell.angle_gamma   90.00
#
_symmetry.space_group_name_H-M   'P 1'
#
loop_
_entity.id
_entity.type
_entity.pdbx_description
1 polymer ?
#
loop_
_entity_poly.entity_id
_entity_poly.type
_entity_poly.pdbx_seq_one_letter_code
_entity_poly.pdbx_strand_id
1 'polypeptide(L)'
;MYTMRLTLAMAAVVALLVPSARAELDADGSSSTNLNLVGPNALKQKLYQVNNDASIFHRDALFGTPSKQNIIGDIEYVTNTADSDGCDENYQVNAANSNDRSVSRIFMVDRGTCTFTTKARIAQSKGANGLIVVNNNCLNSRRANWGSQWAANCDGPADDALPYMAYDNSGDDVTIPAFLIPKYDGQLIKDCLEQAANGGSGGKLGSICSSNNKVLVNMELSVPALNEVSWEMWQTADNLVAQLSTVAIVDKAFKKFRSDKYEFRPRYLLFPDESFGCDGGLCPDLCRTSSSGKGYCSLPVNMRSRAQNGADLVRENIRQKCIWDVHADSSIWWSFMSSFEALGCSLEASGSADSLEACSKRAAKSVSGFDESKVQSCQTTDSHWESLVQEDTKRIRDESIFTTQLAVNGVREDFSHTPRFITWLLCESFDPSNRPKICACAIDVVDSDTFRHCITAKCATESGDNTYFCVETNECVKDAIECRSRTHDTVEEVKKTAEEKSGMSGAKIFFIVIFVTGSVGAAAFVYQKRQRRQMQEEVRDILSEYMPLEELNSFSGGHNSNGFSRAPTDDTVGVI
;
A
#
# COMPACT_ATOMS: atom_id res chain seq x y z
N MET A 1 -47.62 -42.05 54.24
CA MET A 1 -47.14 -42.42 52.90
C MET A 1 -46.12 -41.38 52.47
N TYR A 2 -44.89 -41.86 52.19
CA TYR A 2 -43.79 -41.23 51.41
C TYR A 2 -43.37 -39.79 51.78
N THR A 3 -42.33 -39.53 52.60
CA THR A 3 -40.86 -39.75 52.51
C THR A 3 -40.09 -38.59 51.87
N MET A 4 -39.06 -38.12 52.60
CA MET A 4 -37.69 -37.75 52.15
C MET A 4 -37.54 -36.59 51.16
N ARG A 5 -36.41 -35.90 51.02
CA ARG A 5 -35.19 -35.54 51.78
C ARG A 5 -34.42 -34.63 50.80
N LEU A 6 -33.64 -33.69 51.35
CA LEU A 6 -32.39 -33.16 50.78
C LEU A 6 -31.66 -34.17 49.87
N THR A 7 -31.12 -33.72 48.72
CA THR A 7 -29.68 -33.84 48.40
C THR A 7 -29.30 -33.10 47.11
N LEU A 8 -28.16 -32.41 47.20
CA LEU A 8 -27.27 -31.98 46.13
C LEU A 8 -27.02 -33.08 45.09
N ALA A 9 -26.85 -32.71 43.81
CA ALA A 9 -25.82 -33.29 42.95
C ALA A 9 -25.59 -32.47 41.67
N MET A 10 -24.37 -31.93 41.57
CA MET A 10 -23.57 -31.77 40.36
C MET A 10 -24.23 -31.14 39.11
N ALA A 11 -24.02 -29.82 38.95
CA ALA A 11 -23.83 -29.26 37.62
C ALA A 11 -22.51 -29.81 37.08
N ALA A 12 -22.59 -30.86 36.26
CA ALA A 12 -21.47 -31.38 35.51
C ALA A 12 -21.01 -30.30 34.51
N VAL A 13 -19.80 -29.79 34.73
CA VAL A 13 -19.02 -29.06 33.74
C VAL A 13 -18.76 -30.02 32.57
N VAL A 14 -19.62 -29.96 31.56
CA VAL A 14 -19.31 -30.51 30.24
C VAL A 14 -18.34 -29.53 29.60
N ALA A 15 -17.06 -29.69 29.94
CA ALA A 15 -15.97 -29.19 29.13
C ALA A 15 -16.09 -29.91 27.78
N LEU A 16 -16.73 -29.26 26.82
CA LEU A 16 -16.60 -29.61 25.42
C LEU A 16 -15.13 -29.42 25.07
N LEU A 17 -14.42 -30.54 25.00
CA LEU A 17 -13.14 -30.70 24.32
C LEU A 17 -13.38 -30.34 22.85
N VAL A 18 -13.34 -29.06 22.54
CA VAL A 18 -13.07 -28.59 21.18
C VAL A 18 -11.63 -29.03 20.89
N PRO A 19 -11.38 -29.82 19.85
CA PRO A 19 -10.01 -30.06 19.41
C PRO A 19 -9.41 -28.69 19.13
N SER A 20 -8.36 -28.34 19.85
CA SER A 20 -7.49 -27.22 19.56
C SER A 20 -6.91 -27.44 18.16
N ALA A 21 -7.64 -26.98 17.14
CA ALA A 21 -7.06 -26.68 15.86
C ALA A 21 -6.04 -25.57 16.14
N ARG A 22 -4.76 -25.93 16.06
CA ARG A 22 -3.70 -24.97 15.79
C ARG A 22 -4.10 -24.24 14.50
N ALA A 23 -4.72 -23.08 14.64
CA ALA A 23 -4.69 -22.04 13.62
C ALA A 23 -3.26 -21.52 13.63
N GLU A 24 -2.40 -22.21 12.89
CA GLU A 24 -1.02 -21.84 12.67
C GLU A 24 -1.03 -20.78 11.57
N LEU A 25 -0.91 -19.52 11.99
CA LEU A 25 -0.39 -18.37 11.22
C LEU A 25 -0.94 -18.18 9.79
N ASP A 26 -2.19 -17.71 9.68
CA ASP A 26 -2.53 -16.71 8.65
C ASP A 26 -2.74 -15.38 9.39
N ALA A 27 -1.64 -14.80 9.89
CA ALA A 27 -1.64 -13.48 10.48
C ALA A 27 -1.67 -12.42 9.37
N ASP A 28 -2.83 -12.23 8.78
CA ASP A 28 -3.18 -10.90 8.29
C ASP A 28 -4.35 -10.45 9.15
N GLY A 29 -4.12 -9.40 9.95
CA GLY A 29 -5.21 -8.66 10.57
C GLY A 29 -6.25 -8.26 9.52
N SER A 30 -7.46 -7.95 9.94
CA SER A 30 -8.56 -7.51 9.05
C SER A 30 -8.11 -6.34 8.15
N SER A 31 -7.58 -6.64 6.96
CA SER A 31 -7.35 -5.66 5.90
C SER A 31 -8.72 -5.15 5.44
N SER A 32 -8.77 -3.88 5.04
CA SER A 32 -9.97 -3.31 4.43
C SER A 32 -10.26 -3.90 3.05
N THR A 33 -9.34 -4.67 2.44
CA THR A 33 -9.51 -5.13 1.06
C THR A 33 -10.05 -6.55 0.94
N ASN A 34 -10.92 -6.76 -0.04
CA ASN A 34 -11.35 -8.08 -0.48
C ASN A 34 -11.15 -8.24 -1.99
N LEU A 35 -10.69 -9.42 -2.41
CA LEU A 35 -10.61 -9.80 -3.82
C LEU A 35 -11.53 -10.99 -4.06
N ASN A 36 -12.67 -10.73 -4.69
CA ASN A 36 -13.73 -11.72 -4.84
C ASN A 36 -13.88 -12.15 -6.30
N LEU A 37 -13.85 -13.46 -6.58
CA LEU A 37 -14.20 -13.95 -7.91
C LEU A 37 -15.72 -13.87 -8.10
N VAL A 38 -16.14 -13.09 -9.09
CA VAL A 38 -17.54 -12.89 -9.49
C VAL A 38 -17.96 -13.99 -10.48
N GLY A 39 -17.10 -14.34 -11.43
CA GLY A 39 -17.38 -15.41 -12.39
C GLY A 39 -16.17 -15.81 -13.22
N PRO A 40 -16.21 -16.95 -13.93
CA PRO A 40 -17.35 -17.87 -14.04
C PRO A 40 -17.56 -18.73 -12.78
N ASN A 41 -18.82 -19.12 -12.51
CA ASN A 41 -19.20 -19.90 -11.31
C ASN A 41 -18.41 -21.22 -11.16
N ALA A 42 -18.06 -21.86 -12.27
CA ALA A 42 -17.30 -23.11 -12.24
C ALA A 42 -15.84 -22.89 -11.79
N LEU A 43 -15.21 -21.77 -12.16
CA LEU A 43 -13.90 -21.38 -11.63
C LEU A 43 -14.01 -21.03 -10.13
N LYS A 44 -15.08 -20.32 -9.74
CA LYS A 44 -15.37 -20.02 -8.33
C LYS A 44 -15.51 -21.27 -7.48
N GLN A 45 -16.23 -22.28 -7.96
CA GLN A 45 -16.33 -23.58 -7.29
C GLN A 45 -14.98 -24.29 -7.19
N LYS A 46 -14.13 -24.16 -8.23
CA LYS A 46 -12.79 -24.75 -8.20
C LYS A 46 -11.89 -24.08 -7.16
N LEU A 47 -11.90 -22.74 -7.08
CA LEU A 47 -11.22 -21.99 -6.03
C LEU A 47 -11.76 -22.38 -4.65
N TYR A 48 -13.08 -22.44 -4.47
CA TYR A 48 -13.69 -22.85 -3.21
C TYR A 48 -13.29 -24.26 -2.77
N GLN A 49 -13.28 -25.23 -3.69
CA GLN A 49 -12.84 -26.60 -3.38
C GLN A 49 -11.42 -26.66 -2.85
N VAL A 50 -10.59 -25.69 -3.23
CA VAL A 50 -9.17 -25.73 -2.93
C VAL A 50 -8.83 -24.84 -1.75
N ASN A 51 -9.42 -23.65 -1.68
CA ASN A 51 -9.15 -22.66 -0.65
C ASN A 51 -10.14 -22.74 0.53
N ASN A 52 -11.20 -23.53 0.43
CA ASN A 52 -12.37 -23.51 1.32
C ASN A 52 -13.02 -22.11 1.44
N ASP A 53 -12.75 -21.27 0.44
CA ASP A 53 -13.24 -19.90 0.31
C ASP A 53 -13.31 -19.56 -1.18
N ALA A 54 -14.32 -18.77 -1.55
CA ALA A 54 -14.48 -18.23 -2.89
C ALA A 54 -13.79 -16.87 -3.07
N SER A 55 -13.31 -16.26 -1.99
CA SER A 55 -12.37 -15.15 -2.04
C SER A 55 -11.01 -15.64 -2.56
N ILE A 56 -10.31 -14.76 -3.27
CA ILE A 56 -8.93 -14.99 -3.69
C ILE A 56 -8.04 -14.48 -2.56
N PHE A 57 -7.19 -15.36 -2.04
CA PHE A 57 -6.23 -14.93 -1.02
C PHE A 57 -5.28 -13.91 -1.66
N HIS A 58 -5.07 -12.78 -0.99
CA HIS A 58 -4.32 -11.67 -1.55
C HIS A 58 -3.63 -10.87 -0.46
N ARG A 59 -2.67 -10.04 -0.89
CA ARG A 59 -2.13 -8.94 -0.12
C ARG A 59 -2.23 -7.68 -0.97
N ASP A 60 -2.69 -6.59 -0.38
CA ASP A 60 -2.81 -5.31 -1.05
C ASP A 60 -1.50 -4.52 -1.11
N ALA A 61 -1.47 -3.55 -2.03
CA ALA A 61 -0.30 -2.72 -2.26
C ALA A 61 -0.21 -1.60 -1.25
N LEU A 62 1.02 -1.27 -0.84
CA LEU A 62 1.29 -0.10 0.01
C LEU A 62 1.17 1.23 -0.77
N PHE A 63 0.48 1.22 -1.91
CA PHE A 63 0.37 2.31 -2.88
C PHE A 63 -0.93 2.17 -3.68
N GLY A 64 -1.26 3.20 -4.46
CA GLY A 64 -2.54 3.28 -5.13
C GLY A 64 -3.55 4.05 -4.30
N THR A 65 -4.54 4.66 -4.96
CA THR A 65 -5.62 5.41 -4.31
C THR A 65 -6.94 5.08 -5.00
N PRO A 66 -7.59 3.95 -4.67
CA PRO A 66 -8.82 3.54 -5.33
C PRO A 66 -9.85 4.67 -5.29
N SER A 67 -10.51 4.92 -6.42
CA SER A 67 -11.51 5.98 -6.55
C SER A 67 -12.91 5.54 -6.14
N LYS A 68 -13.10 4.25 -5.87
CA LYS A 68 -14.39 3.62 -5.55
C LYS A 68 -14.16 2.47 -4.58
N GLN A 69 -15.17 2.18 -3.75
CA GLN A 69 -15.16 1.01 -2.88
C GLN A 69 -15.21 -0.31 -3.65
N ASN A 70 -15.86 -0.35 -4.81
CA ASN A 70 -16.02 -1.59 -5.58
C ASN A 70 -15.59 -1.37 -7.04
N ILE A 71 -14.66 -2.20 -7.50
CA ILE A 71 -14.25 -2.24 -8.90
C ILE A 71 -14.49 -3.66 -9.42
N ILE A 72 -15.64 -3.83 -10.08
CA ILE A 72 -15.95 -5.06 -10.81
C ILE A 72 -15.35 -4.95 -12.20
N GLY A 73 -14.50 -5.90 -12.57
CA GLY A 73 -13.81 -5.89 -13.85
C GLY A 73 -13.43 -7.26 -14.38
N ASP A 74 -13.15 -7.30 -15.68
CA ASP A 74 -12.67 -8.49 -16.40
C ASP A 74 -11.16 -8.58 -16.30
N ILE A 75 -10.64 -9.78 -16.04
CA ILE A 75 -9.20 -10.02 -15.97
C ILE A 75 -8.62 -10.18 -17.37
N GLU A 76 -7.66 -9.32 -17.70
CA GLU A 76 -6.85 -9.38 -18.91
C GLU A 76 -5.41 -9.75 -18.54
N TYR A 77 -4.97 -10.96 -18.91
CA TYR A 77 -3.59 -11.40 -18.67
C TYR A 77 -2.65 -10.91 -19.77
N VAL A 78 -1.44 -10.52 -19.38
CA VAL A 78 -0.36 -10.14 -20.30
C VAL A 78 0.24 -11.39 -20.93
N THR A 79 0.27 -11.43 -22.26
CA THR A 79 0.52 -12.68 -23.01
C THR A 79 1.66 -12.63 -24.01
N ASN A 80 2.41 -11.53 -24.06
CA ASN A 80 3.65 -11.53 -24.79
C ASN A 80 4.71 -12.31 -23.98
N THR A 81 5.30 -13.36 -24.57
CA THR A 81 6.26 -14.25 -23.90
C THR A 81 7.56 -13.55 -23.46
N ALA A 82 7.81 -12.33 -23.94
CA ALA A 82 8.95 -11.52 -23.56
C ALA A 82 8.73 -10.65 -22.29
N ASP A 83 7.48 -10.39 -21.90
CA ASP A 83 7.17 -9.43 -20.81
C ASP A 83 5.86 -9.82 -20.08
N SER A 84 5.76 -11.06 -19.59
CA SER A 84 4.61 -11.46 -18.76
C SER A 84 4.61 -10.78 -17.40
N ASP A 85 5.74 -10.19 -16.99
CA ASP A 85 5.86 -9.47 -15.73
C ASP A 85 5.40 -8.00 -15.84
N GLY A 86 5.13 -7.47 -17.03
CA GLY A 86 4.52 -6.17 -17.23
C GLY A 86 5.46 -5.00 -16.93
N CYS A 87 6.75 -5.19 -17.21
CA CYS A 87 7.80 -4.20 -17.01
C CYS A 87 8.10 -3.36 -18.25
N ASP A 88 7.66 -3.79 -19.44
CA ASP A 88 7.81 -3.08 -20.71
C ASP A 88 6.50 -2.39 -21.12
N GLU A 89 6.56 -1.13 -21.48
CA GLU A 89 5.41 -0.40 -22.04
C GLU A 89 4.87 -1.01 -23.34
N ASN A 90 5.59 -1.93 -23.98
CA ASN A 90 5.21 -2.59 -25.22
C ASN A 90 4.35 -3.85 -25.03
N TYR A 91 4.15 -4.35 -23.80
CA TYR A 91 3.34 -5.55 -23.62
C TYR A 91 1.92 -5.37 -24.14
N GLN A 92 1.38 -6.48 -24.65
CA GLN A 92 0.01 -6.61 -25.09
C GLN A 92 -0.76 -7.40 -24.05
N VAL A 93 -2.00 -6.99 -23.82
CA VAL A 93 -2.97 -7.76 -23.05
C VAL A 93 -3.80 -8.58 -24.02
N ASN A 94 -4.09 -9.83 -23.65
CA ASN A 94 -5.12 -10.58 -24.34
C ASN A 94 -6.44 -9.83 -24.14
N ALA A 95 -6.86 -9.04 -25.14
CA ALA A 95 -8.20 -8.50 -25.14
C ALA A 95 -9.16 -9.70 -25.16
N ALA A 96 -9.78 -10.01 -24.02
CA ALA A 96 -10.98 -10.84 -24.01
C ALA A 96 -11.94 -10.14 -24.97
N ASN A 97 -12.36 -10.82 -26.06
CA ASN A 97 -13.12 -10.28 -27.20
C ASN A 97 -14.21 -9.26 -26.79
N SER A 98 -13.83 -8.01 -26.55
CA SER A 98 -14.75 -7.03 -25.98
C SER A 98 -14.40 -5.65 -26.50
N ASN A 99 -15.13 -5.27 -27.54
CA ASN A 99 -15.40 -3.86 -27.82
C ASN A 99 -16.34 -3.24 -26.77
N ASP A 100 -16.63 -3.98 -25.69
CA ASP A 100 -17.54 -3.62 -24.62
C ASP A 100 -16.76 -2.91 -23.50
N ARG A 101 -16.58 -1.60 -23.69
CA ARG A 101 -15.98 -0.69 -22.70
C ARG A 101 -16.85 -0.46 -21.45
N SER A 102 -17.94 -1.21 -21.27
CA SER A 102 -18.84 -1.05 -20.12
C SER A 102 -18.33 -1.70 -18.83
N VAL A 103 -17.32 -2.57 -18.91
CA VAL A 103 -16.74 -3.28 -17.76
C VAL A 103 -15.31 -2.78 -17.51
N SER A 104 -14.96 -2.62 -16.23
CA SER A 104 -13.60 -2.21 -15.83
C SER A 104 -12.57 -3.25 -16.28
N ARG A 105 -11.35 -2.80 -16.62
CA ARG A 105 -10.28 -3.69 -17.09
C ARG A 105 -9.31 -3.95 -15.95
N ILE A 106 -9.15 -5.20 -15.54
CA ILE A 106 -8.22 -5.59 -14.48
C ILE A 106 -7.04 -6.30 -15.13
N PHE A 107 -5.86 -5.70 -15.08
CA PHE A 107 -4.69 -6.32 -15.68
C PHE A 107 -4.10 -7.35 -14.72
N MET A 108 -3.67 -8.48 -15.26
CA MET A 108 -2.94 -9.51 -14.51
C MET A 108 -1.54 -9.69 -15.08
N VAL A 109 -0.53 -9.62 -14.22
CA VAL A 109 0.89 -9.74 -14.58
C VAL A 109 1.62 -10.69 -13.63
N ASP A 110 2.78 -11.18 -14.04
CA ASP A 110 3.70 -11.89 -13.17
C ASP A 110 4.52 -10.94 -12.29
N ARG A 111 4.87 -11.42 -11.11
CA ARG A 111 5.97 -10.83 -10.35
C ARG A 111 7.25 -11.02 -11.16
N GLY A 112 8.10 -10.00 -11.21
CA GLY A 112 9.31 -10.08 -12.00
C GLY A 112 10.31 -9.01 -11.65
N THR A 113 10.95 -8.45 -12.66
CA THR A 113 12.25 -7.77 -12.53
C THR A 113 12.16 -6.29 -12.13
N CYS A 114 11.07 -5.61 -12.47
CA CYS A 114 10.79 -4.24 -12.05
C CYS A 114 9.94 -4.18 -10.76
N THR A 115 9.97 -3.01 -10.11
CA THR A 115 9.17 -2.70 -8.90
C THR A 115 7.67 -2.85 -9.15
N PHE A 116 6.90 -3.16 -8.09
CA PHE A 116 5.43 -3.22 -8.18
C PHE A 116 4.80 -1.90 -8.62
N THR A 117 5.32 -0.76 -8.15
CA THR A 117 4.88 0.58 -8.55
C THR A 117 4.99 0.78 -10.06
N THR A 118 6.12 0.40 -10.67
CA THR A 118 6.33 0.48 -12.12
C THR A 118 5.29 -0.34 -12.88
N LYS A 119 4.99 -1.58 -12.44
CA LYS A 119 3.94 -2.42 -13.05
C LYS A 119 2.57 -1.73 -13.00
N ALA A 120 2.21 -1.17 -11.84
CA ALA A 120 0.94 -0.47 -11.65
C ALA A 120 0.83 0.78 -12.52
N ARG A 121 1.91 1.56 -12.63
CA ARG A 121 1.98 2.74 -13.50
C ARG A 121 1.80 2.39 -14.98
N ILE A 122 2.47 1.34 -15.46
CA ILE A 122 2.34 0.89 -16.85
C ILE A 122 0.93 0.32 -17.10
N ALA A 123 0.37 -0.46 -16.18
CA ALA A 123 -1.00 -0.96 -16.30
C ALA A 123 -2.01 0.19 -16.36
N GLN A 124 -1.89 1.17 -15.46
CA GLN A 124 -2.72 2.38 -15.44
C GLN A 124 -2.62 3.17 -16.76
N SER A 125 -1.41 3.40 -17.28
CA SER A 125 -1.21 4.17 -18.52
C SER A 125 -1.85 3.49 -19.74
N LYS A 126 -2.03 2.17 -19.69
CA LYS A 126 -2.74 1.35 -20.68
C LYS A 126 -4.25 1.23 -20.45
N GLY A 127 -4.77 1.95 -19.45
CA GLY A 127 -6.20 2.04 -19.15
C GLY A 127 -6.74 0.91 -18.28
N ALA A 128 -5.89 0.25 -17.48
CA ALA A 128 -6.36 -0.63 -16.42
C ALA A 128 -7.08 0.18 -15.32
N ASN A 129 -8.07 -0.43 -14.70
CA ASN A 129 -8.77 0.08 -13.51
C ASN A 129 -8.29 -0.60 -12.21
N GLY A 130 -7.50 -1.66 -12.33
CA GLY A 130 -6.92 -2.42 -11.22
C GLY A 130 -5.81 -3.34 -11.73
N LEU A 131 -4.92 -3.73 -10.82
CA LEU A 131 -3.80 -4.63 -11.11
C LEU A 131 -3.82 -5.85 -10.19
N ILE A 132 -3.61 -7.03 -10.75
CA ILE A 132 -3.33 -8.27 -10.02
C ILE A 132 -1.93 -8.73 -10.40
N VAL A 133 -1.04 -8.86 -9.43
CA VAL A 133 0.29 -9.43 -9.59
C VAL A 133 0.27 -10.87 -9.09
N VAL A 134 0.79 -11.80 -9.87
CA VAL A 134 0.89 -13.22 -9.49
C VAL A 134 2.27 -13.47 -8.91
N ASN A 135 2.33 -13.99 -7.68
CA ASN A 135 3.61 -14.33 -7.06
C ASN A 135 4.32 -15.49 -7.79
N ASN A 136 5.65 -15.49 -7.77
CA ASN A 136 6.47 -16.54 -8.41
C ASN A 136 6.63 -17.80 -7.56
N ASN A 137 6.43 -17.65 -6.25
CA ASN A 137 6.57 -18.72 -5.26
C ASN A 137 5.19 -19.17 -4.80
N CYS A 138 5.07 -20.47 -4.53
CA CYS A 138 3.89 -21.01 -3.86
C CYS A 138 3.96 -20.71 -2.35
N LEU A 139 2.83 -20.90 -1.65
CA LEU A 139 2.77 -20.70 -0.19
C LEU A 139 2.74 -22.04 0.54
N ASN A 140 3.60 -22.22 1.55
CA ASN A 140 3.65 -23.45 2.35
C ASN A 140 2.30 -23.72 3.05
N SER A 141 1.65 -22.67 3.56
CA SER A 141 0.31 -22.75 4.18
C SER A 141 -0.76 -23.31 3.25
N ARG A 142 -0.55 -23.22 1.92
CA ARG A 142 -1.49 -23.68 0.89
C ARG A 142 -1.08 -25.01 0.25
N ARG A 143 -0.04 -25.68 0.74
CA ARG A 143 0.50 -26.91 0.12
C ARG A 143 -0.50 -28.07 0.08
N ALA A 144 -1.26 -28.27 1.16
CA ALA A 144 -2.26 -29.34 1.24
C ALA A 144 -3.38 -29.18 0.19
N ASN A 145 -3.67 -27.93 -0.19
CA ASN A 145 -4.82 -27.56 -1.01
C ASN A 145 -4.69 -28.06 -2.46
N TRP A 146 -3.49 -28.05 -3.06
CA TRP A 146 -3.29 -28.52 -4.45
C TRP A 146 -3.15 -30.03 -4.59
N GLY A 147 -2.86 -30.74 -3.50
CA GLY A 147 -2.54 -32.17 -3.52
C GLY A 147 -1.48 -32.52 -4.58
N SER A 148 -1.84 -33.40 -5.51
CA SER A 148 -0.94 -33.88 -6.57
C SER A 148 -0.55 -32.80 -7.59
N GLN A 149 -1.33 -31.72 -7.72
CA GLN A 149 -1.01 -30.63 -8.66
C GLN A 149 0.12 -29.73 -8.15
N TRP A 150 0.44 -29.79 -6.85
CA TRP A 150 1.53 -29.01 -6.24
C TRP A 150 2.86 -29.28 -6.96
N ALA A 151 3.25 -30.54 -7.09
CA ALA A 151 4.53 -30.92 -7.68
C ALA A 151 4.67 -30.47 -9.14
N ALA A 152 3.56 -30.32 -9.88
CA ALA A 152 3.57 -29.92 -11.27
C ALA A 152 3.70 -28.40 -11.48
N ASN A 153 3.43 -27.58 -10.46
CA ASN A 153 3.33 -26.12 -10.60
C ASN A 153 4.15 -25.33 -9.56
N CYS A 154 4.59 -26.01 -8.49
CA CYS A 154 5.37 -25.47 -7.39
C CYS A 154 6.74 -26.16 -7.30
N ASP A 155 7.42 -26.33 -8.43
CA ASP A 155 8.80 -26.82 -8.49
C ASP A 155 9.76 -25.65 -8.21
N GLY A 156 9.89 -25.27 -6.94
CA GLY A 156 10.66 -24.11 -6.51
C GLY A 156 10.48 -23.79 -5.03
N PRO A 157 11.15 -22.73 -4.51
CA PRO A 157 10.97 -22.30 -3.14
C PRO A 157 9.52 -21.90 -2.89
N ALA A 158 9.02 -22.24 -1.71
CA ALA A 158 7.71 -21.85 -1.23
C ALA A 158 7.88 -20.91 -0.03
N ASP A 159 7.16 -19.80 -0.06
CA ASP A 159 7.17 -18.79 0.99
C ASP A 159 6.15 -19.17 2.07
N ASP A 160 6.32 -18.70 3.30
CA ASP A 160 5.33 -18.89 4.36
C ASP A 160 4.19 -17.85 4.29
N ALA A 161 4.45 -16.70 3.67
CA ALA A 161 3.47 -15.63 3.50
C ALA A 161 3.71 -14.87 2.18
N LEU A 162 2.68 -14.16 1.68
CA LEU A 162 2.86 -13.25 0.56
C LEU A 162 3.76 -12.07 0.97
N PRO A 163 4.73 -11.68 0.12
CA PRO A 163 5.54 -10.50 0.37
C PRO A 163 4.71 -9.22 0.24
N TYR A 164 5.10 -8.17 0.96
CA TYR A 164 4.52 -6.84 0.80
C TYR A 164 4.87 -6.24 -0.55
N MET A 165 3.87 -5.64 -1.21
CA MET A 165 4.10 -4.77 -2.35
C MET A 165 4.48 -3.38 -1.85
N ALA A 166 5.76 -3.24 -1.48
CA ALA A 166 6.28 -2.02 -0.89
C ALA A 166 6.23 -0.83 -1.85
N TYR A 167 5.91 0.33 -1.30
CA TYR A 167 6.00 1.62 -1.95
C TYR A 167 7.48 2.01 -2.13
N ASP A 168 7.88 2.26 -3.38
CA ASP A 168 9.27 2.58 -3.76
C ASP A 168 9.55 4.09 -3.78
N ASN A 169 8.71 4.91 -3.12
CA ASN A 169 8.75 6.38 -3.15
C ASN A 169 8.48 7.01 -4.51
N SER A 170 8.02 6.25 -5.52
CA SER A 170 7.65 6.80 -6.83
C SER A 170 6.15 6.78 -7.11
N GLY A 171 5.35 6.05 -6.33
CA GLY A 171 3.99 5.64 -6.69
C GLY A 171 2.84 6.60 -6.40
N ASP A 172 3.12 7.88 -6.12
CA ASP A 172 2.06 8.86 -5.80
C ASP A 172 1.11 9.12 -6.96
N ASP A 173 1.55 8.83 -8.18
CA ASP A 173 0.76 8.94 -9.42
C ASP A 173 -0.11 7.71 -9.70
N VAL A 174 0.03 6.63 -8.92
CA VAL A 174 -0.77 5.41 -9.08
C VAL A 174 -2.13 5.60 -8.40
N THR A 175 -3.20 5.44 -9.17
CA THR A 175 -4.61 5.64 -8.75
C THR A 175 -5.45 4.37 -8.82
N ILE A 176 -4.89 3.28 -9.35
CA ILE A 176 -5.55 1.97 -9.39
C ILE A 176 -5.16 1.14 -8.16
N PRO A 177 -6.08 0.35 -7.58
CA PRO A 177 -5.71 -0.64 -6.59
C PRO A 177 -4.88 -1.76 -7.22
N ALA A 178 -3.91 -2.27 -6.47
CA ALA A 178 -3.06 -3.36 -6.90
C ALA A 178 -3.00 -4.45 -5.81
N PHE A 179 -3.22 -5.70 -6.19
CA PHE A 179 -3.19 -6.86 -5.27
C PHE A 179 -2.17 -7.91 -5.73
N LEU A 180 -1.44 -8.50 -4.78
CA LEU A 180 -0.57 -9.65 -5.00
C LEU A 180 -1.34 -10.91 -4.60
N ILE A 181 -1.39 -11.89 -5.48
CA ILE A 181 -2.04 -13.18 -5.21
C ILE A 181 -1.00 -14.33 -5.24
N PRO A 182 -1.27 -15.44 -4.54
CA PRO A 182 -0.42 -16.62 -4.61
C PRO A 182 -0.30 -17.12 -6.05
N LYS A 183 0.84 -17.76 -6.34
CA LYS A 183 1.06 -18.45 -7.61
C LYS A 183 -0.10 -19.36 -7.99
N TYR A 184 -0.73 -19.99 -7.00
CA TYR A 184 -1.84 -20.90 -7.24
C TYR A 184 -3.06 -20.28 -7.88
N ASP A 185 -3.64 -19.33 -7.15
CA ASP A 185 -4.90 -18.71 -7.54
C ASP A 185 -4.68 -18.03 -8.90
N GLY A 186 -3.49 -17.42 -9.09
CA GLY A 186 -3.06 -16.91 -10.38
C GLY A 186 -3.00 -17.97 -11.49
N GLN A 187 -2.44 -19.15 -11.23
CA GLN A 187 -2.37 -20.21 -12.24
C GLN A 187 -3.76 -20.73 -12.64
N LEU A 188 -4.70 -20.88 -11.69
CA LEU A 188 -6.07 -21.27 -12.00
C LEU A 188 -6.76 -20.24 -12.91
N ILE A 189 -6.55 -18.94 -12.64
CA ILE A 189 -7.08 -17.86 -13.47
C ILE A 189 -6.45 -17.90 -14.87
N LYS A 190 -5.12 -18.05 -14.95
CA LYS A 190 -4.41 -18.15 -16.24
C LYS A 190 -4.86 -19.34 -17.07
N ASP A 191 -4.98 -20.53 -16.46
CA ASP A 191 -5.45 -21.74 -17.14
C ASP A 191 -6.88 -21.54 -17.67
N CYS A 192 -7.73 -20.80 -16.94
CA CYS A 192 -9.08 -20.47 -17.38
C CYS A 192 -9.10 -19.50 -18.57
N LEU A 193 -8.26 -18.45 -18.54
CA LEU A 193 -8.12 -17.48 -19.61
C LEU A 193 -7.55 -18.13 -20.88
N GLU A 194 -6.54 -18.99 -20.75
CA GLU A 194 -5.96 -19.76 -21.85
C GLU A 194 -7.01 -20.69 -22.47
N GLN A 195 -7.77 -21.41 -21.64
CA GLN A 195 -8.85 -22.26 -22.13
C GLN A 195 -9.91 -21.47 -22.90
N ALA A 196 -10.32 -20.30 -22.38
CA ALA A 196 -11.29 -19.44 -23.05
C ALA A 196 -10.76 -18.96 -24.41
N ALA A 197 -9.48 -18.56 -24.49
CA ALA A 197 -8.82 -18.18 -25.74
C ALA A 197 -8.79 -19.32 -26.77
N ASN A 198 -8.69 -20.57 -26.31
CA ASN A 198 -8.67 -21.78 -27.15
C ASN A 198 -10.07 -22.34 -27.47
N GLY A 199 -11.12 -21.51 -27.47
CA GLY A 199 -12.46 -21.94 -27.87
C GLY A 199 -13.18 -22.78 -26.80
N GLY A 200 -12.72 -22.76 -25.55
CA GLY A 200 -13.27 -23.56 -24.44
C GLY A 200 -12.91 -25.06 -24.50
N SER A 201 -12.07 -25.47 -25.45
CA SER A 201 -11.70 -26.86 -25.69
C SER A 201 -10.22 -27.10 -25.34
N GLY A 202 -9.95 -28.16 -24.58
CA GLY A 202 -8.60 -28.44 -24.09
C GLY A 202 -8.17 -27.47 -22.98
N GLY A 203 -7.32 -27.94 -22.07
CA GLY A 203 -6.84 -27.16 -20.93
C GLY A 203 -6.71 -28.00 -19.66
N LYS A 204 -5.95 -27.49 -18.68
CA LYS A 204 -5.69 -28.16 -17.39
C LYS A 204 -6.92 -28.21 -16.47
N LEU A 205 -7.95 -27.43 -16.79
CA LEU A 205 -9.19 -27.25 -16.00
C LEU A 205 -10.42 -28.00 -16.55
N GLY A 206 -10.28 -28.91 -17.53
CA GLY A 206 -11.44 -29.61 -18.10
C GLY A 206 -12.24 -28.72 -19.03
N SER A 207 -13.58 -28.66 -18.94
CA SER A 207 -14.48 -27.78 -19.74
C SER A 207 -15.13 -26.67 -18.88
N ILE A 208 -14.38 -26.15 -17.92
CA ILE A 208 -14.86 -25.19 -16.91
C ILE A 208 -14.96 -23.76 -17.46
N CYS A 209 -14.04 -23.37 -18.35
CA CYS A 209 -14.00 -22.04 -18.94
C CYS A 209 -14.37 -22.11 -20.43
N SER A 210 -15.41 -21.39 -20.83
CA SER A 210 -15.91 -21.35 -22.22
C SER A 210 -15.41 -20.11 -22.95
N SER A 211 -15.39 -20.15 -24.28
CA SER A 211 -14.86 -19.07 -25.15
C SER A 211 -15.50 -17.69 -24.98
N ASN A 212 -16.69 -17.61 -24.36
CA ASN A 212 -17.42 -16.38 -24.10
C ASN A 212 -17.44 -15.96 -22.62
N ASN A 213 -16.79 -16.71 -21.72
CA ASN A 213 -16.82 -16.39 -20.29
C ASN A 213 -15.71 -15.40 -19.95
N LYS A 214 -16.10 -14.19 -19.57
CA LYS A 214 -15.24 -13.22 -18.87
C LYS A 214 -14.85 -13.77 -17.50
N VAL A 215 -13.62 -13.51 -17.05
CA VAL A 215 -13.20 -13.82 -15.68
C VAL A 215 -13.34 -12.55 -14.88
N LEU A 216 -14.48 -12.44 -14.20
CA LEU A 216 -14.85 -11.22 -13.48
C LEU A 216 -14.40 -11.31 -12.02
N VAL A 217 -13.78 -10.25 -11.53
CA VAL A 217 -13.45 -10.04 -10.12
C VAL A 217 -14.06 -8.76 -9.60
N ASN A 218 -14.32 -8.72 -8.29
CA ASN A 218 -14.59 -7.50 -7.54
C ASN A 218 -13.37 -7.20 -6.67
N MET A 219 -12.70 -6.07 -6.93
CA MET A 219 -11.71 -5.49 -6.03
C MET A 219 -12.47 -4.54 -5.10
N GLU A 220 -12.59 -4.94 -3.84
CA GLU A 220 -13.44 -4.30 -2.85
C GLU A 220 -12.60 -3.67 -1.74
N LEU A 221 -12.95 -2.44 -1.37
CA LEU A 221 -12.54 -1.75 -0.16
C LEU A 221 -13.74 -1.74 0.80
N SER A 222 -13.67 -2.59 1.80
CA SER A 222 -14.66 -2.82 2.84
C SER A 222 -14.32 -2.01 4.09
N VAL A 223 -14.81 -0.78 4.14
CA VAL A 223 -14.78 0.05 5.35
C VAL A 223 -16.17 0.11 6.02
N PRO A 224 -16.28 -0.10 7.35
CA PRO A 224 -17.54 0.03 8.05
C PRO A 224 -18.11 1.44 7.92
N ALA A 225 -19.34 1.57 7.42
CA ALA A 225 -20.06 2.84 7.39
C ALA A 225 -20.77 3.10 8.73
N LEU A 226 -20.38 4.17 9.43
CA LEU A 226 -20.90 4.52 10.75
C LEU A 226 -21.45 5.96 10.78
N ASN A 227 -22.25 6.28 11.80
CA ASN A 227 -22.72 7.65 12.02
C ASN A 227 -21.60 8.59 12.52
N GLU A 228 -20.65 8.02 13.26
CA GLU A 228 -19.46 8.69 13.76
C GLU A 228 -18.26 7.90 13.27
N VAL A 229 -17.29 8.59 12.65
CA VAL A 229 -16.11 7.97 12.08
C VAL A 229 -14.93 8.19 13.02
N SER A 230 -14.31 7.11 13.47
CA SER A 230 -13.03 7.17 14.17
C SER A 230 -11.91 6.81 13.22
N TRP A 231 -10.78 7.50 13.32
CA TRP A 231 -9.60 7.18 12.54
C TRP A 231 -8.33 7.39 13.33
N GLU A 232 -7.32 6.64 12.95
CA GLU A 232 -6.09 6.50 13.69
C GLU A 232 -4.91 6.56 12.74
N MET A 233 -3.82 7.17 13.21
CA MET A 233 -2.53 7.13 12.53
C MET A 233 -1.53 6.40 13.42
N TRP A 234 -1.05 5.26 12.94
CA TRP A 234 0.01 4.47 13.57
C TRP A 234 1.36 4.98 13.12
N GLN A 235 2.25 5.34 14.04
CA GLN A 235 3.52 5.98 13.71
C GLN A 235 4.64 5.73 14.73
N THR A 236 5.84 6.16 14.39
CA THR A 236 6.98 6.32 15.31
C THR A 236 7.43 7.77 15.31
N ALA A 237 8.02 8.24 16.41
CA ALA A 237 8.49 9.61 16.51
C ALA A 237 9.67 9.96 15.58
N ASP A 238 10.25 9.00 14.86
CA ASP A 238 11.32 9.22 13.89
C ASP A 238 10.85 9.18 12.42
N ASN A 239 9.58 8.82 12.15
CA ASN A 239 8.99 8.72 10.80
C ASN A 239 7.93 9.81 10.52
N LEU A 240 7.97 10.91 11.27
CA LEU A 240 6.83 11.83 11.39
C LEU A 240 6.64 12.82 10.25
N VAL A 241 7.71 13.26 9.60
CA VAL A 241 7.69 14.52 8.83
C VAL A 241 6.80 14.45 7.59
N ALA A 242 6.86 13.34 6.83
CA ALA A 242 6.09 13.24 5.59
C ALA A 242 4.58 13.01 5.83
N GLN A 243 4.20 12.36 6.94
CA GLN A 243 2.82 11.97 7.19
C GLN A 243 2.04 12.98 8.05
N LEU A 244 2.72 13.68 8.95
CA LEU A 244 2.07 14.64 9.85
C LEU A 244 1.40 15.78 9.09
N SER A 245 2.09 16.36 8.10
CA SER A 245 1.53 17.43 7.28
C SER A 245 0.24 16.98 6.57
N THR A 246 0.24 15.79 5.98
CA THR A 246 -0.91 15.16 5.34
C THR A 246 -2.09 15.02 6.30
N VAL A 247 -1.87 14.41 7.47
CA VAL A 247 -2.95 14.15 8.45
C VAL A 247 -3.45 15.46 9.07
N ALA A 248 -2.58 16.44 9.31
CA ALA A 248 -2.95 17.78 9.78
C ALA A 248 -3.81 18.54 8.77
N ILE A 249 -3.54 18.40 7.47
CA ILE A 249 -4.38 18.98 6.40
C ILE A 249 -5.79 18.41 6.47
N VAL A 250 -5.92 17.09 6.63
CA VAL A 250 -7.22 16.41 6.73
C VAL A 250 -7.96 16.86 7.98
N ASP A 251 -7.33 16.80 9.16
CA ASP A 251 -7.95 17.21 10.43
C ASP A 251 -8.43 18.67 10.38
N LYS A 252 -7.57 19.59 9.91
CA LYS A 252 -7.92 21.01 9.77
C LYS A 252 -9.10 21.20 8.82
N ALA A 253 -9.17 20.41 7.75
CA ALA A 253 -10.28 20.49 6.81
C ALA A 253 -11.59 19.98 7.45
N PHE A 254 -11.59 18.83 8.14
CA PHE A 254 -12.78 18.34 8.85
C PHE A 254 -13.27 19.31 9.93
N LYS A 255 -12.36 19.93 10.71
CA LYS A 255 -12.71 20.99 11.68
C LYS A 255 -13.31 22.22 11.02
N LYS A 256 -12.71 22.69 9.92
CA LYS A 256 -13.20 23.86 9.16
C LYS A 256 -14.61 23.65 8.63
N PHE A 257 -14.92 22.44 8.15
CA PHE A 257 -16.25 22.07 7.67
C PHE A 257 -17.20 21.62 8.81
N ARG A 258 -16.82 21.87 10.07
CA ARG A 258 -17.65 21.69 11.27
C ARG A 258 -18.18 20.25 11.43
N SER A 259 -17.37 19.26 11.09
CA SER A 259 -17.69 17.85 11.37
C SER A 259 -17.53 17.61 12.86
N ASP A 260 -18.62 17.37 13.58
CA ASP A 260 -18.64 17.00 15.01
C ASP A 260 -18.65 15.48 15.22
N LYS A 261 -18.90 14.70 14.16
CA LYS A 261 -19.01 13.24 14.17
C LYS A 261 -17.75 12.53 13.67
N TYR A 262 -16.58 13.13 13.85
CA TYR A 262 -15.30 12.49 13.50
C TYR A 262 -14.32 12.61 14.67
N GLU A 263 -13.53 11.55 14.90
CA GLU A 263 -12.54 11.51 15.98
C GLU A 263 -11.19 10.99 15.47
N PHE A 264 -10.13 11.79 15.61
CA PHE A 264 -8.75 11.37 15.33
C PHE A 264 -8.06 10.87 16.60
N ARG A 265 -7.27 9.79 16.50
CA ARG A 265 -6.36 9.35 17.58
C ARG A 265 -4.96 8.99 17.06
N PRO A 266 -3.88 9.57 17.63
CA PRO A 266 -2.52 9.14 17.32
C PRO A 266 -2.17 7.83 18.04
N ARG A 267 -1.61 6.87 17.31
CA ARG A 267 -1.17 5.55 17.80
C ARG A 267 0.32 5.39 17.56
N TYR A 268 1.01 4.64 18.42
CA TYR A 268 2.47 4.49 18.32
C TYR A 268 2.91 3.04 18.22
N LEU A 269 3.87 2.80 17.33
CA LEU A 269 4.49 1.50 17.11
C LEU A 269 5.46 1.19 18.26
N LEU A 270 4.90 0.58 19.31
CA LEU A 270 5.60 0.05 20.47
C LEU A 270 5.36 -1.44 20.53
N PHE A 271 6.44 -2.21 20.36
CA PHE A 271 6.38 -3.66 20.29
C PHE A 271 6.76 -4.26 21.65
N PRO A 272 6.11 -5.33 22.11
CA PRO A 272 6.56 -6.07 23.29
C PRO A 272 8.00 -6.59 23.10
N ASP A 273 8.82 -6.56 24.16
CA ASP A 273 10.23 -6.97 24.10
C ASP A 273 10.43 -8.45 23.76
N GLU A 274 9.45 -9.30 24.07
CA GLU A 274 9.45 -10.70 23.68
C GLU A 274 9.45 -10.88 22.17
N SER A 275 8.92 -9.91 21.42
CA SER A 275 8.91 -9.91 19.93
C SER A 275 10.32 -9.90 19.33
N PHE A 276 11.31 -9.45 20.10
CA PHE A 276 12.71 -9.35 19.70
C PHE A 276 13.64 -10.33 20.43
N GLY A 277 13.10 -11.20 21.30
CA GLY A 277 13.92 -11.99 22.22
C GLY A 277 14.71 -11.12 23.20
N CYS A 278 14.14 -9.96 23.55
CA CYS A 278 14.73 -8.96 24.43
C CYS A 278 14.14 -8.98 25.84
N ASP A 279 13.45 -10.07 26.19
CA ASP A 279 12.73 -10.26 27.43
C ASP A 279 13.61 -10.04 28.67
N GLY A 280 13.04 -9.41 29.70
CA GLY A 280 13.76 -9.14 30.95
C GLY A 280 14.87 -8.10 30.84
N GLY A 281 14.83 -7.24 29.80
CA GLY A 281 15.75 -6.09 29.67
C GLY A 281 17.07 -6.42 28.97
N LEU A 282 17.12 -7.48 28.15
CA LEU A 282 18.32 -7.91 27.43
C LEU A 282 18.78 -6.91 26.34
N CYS A 283 17.90 -6.02 25.90
CA CYS A 283 18.17 -5.04 24.84
C CYS A 283 17.94 -3.60 25.32
N PRO A 284 18.77 -3.07 26.25
CA PRO A 284 18.56 -1.75 26.86
C PRO A 284 18.68 -0.58 25.87
N ASP A 285 19.36 -0.78 24.74
CA ASP A 285 19.52 0.21 23.68
C ASP A 285 18.28 0.27 22.77
N LEU A 286 17.54 -0.84 22.64
CA LEU A 286 16.36 -0.96 21.79
C LEU A 286 15.05 -0.73 22.57
N CYS A 287 15.04 -1.08 23.85
CA CYS A 287 13.82 -1.26 24.63
C CYS A 287 13.85 -0.50 25.96
N ARG A 288 12.67 -0.15 26.46
CA ARG A 288 12.45 0.36 27.82
C ARG A 288 11.67 -0.66 28.63
N THR A 289 12.21 -1.05 29.78
CA THR A 289 11.54 -1.94 30.74
C THR A 289 11.00 -1.13 31.91
N SER A 290 9.74 -1.39 32.25
CA SER A 290 9.09 -0.87 33.46
C SER A 290 9.62 -1.54 34.72
N SER A 291 9.36 -0.93 35.89
CA SER A 291 9.60 -1.55 37.19
C SER A 291 8.81 -2.85 37.41
N SER A 292 7.71 -3.05 36.65
CA SER A 292 6.92 -4.29 36.67
C SER A 292 7.56 -5.44 35.86
N GLY A 293 8.64 -5.16 35.13
CA GLY A 293 9.37 -6.13 34.31
C GLY A 293 8.89 -6.25 32.86
N LYS A 294 7.83 -5.54 32.47
CA LYS A 294 7.38 -5.51 31.07
C LYS A 294 8.26 -4.57 30.24
N GLY A 295 8.75 -5.03 29.09
CA GLY A 295 9.53 -4.23 28.16
C GLY A 295 8.78 -3.87 26.87
N TYR A 296 9.14 -2.71 26.32
CA TYR A 296 8.63 -2.24 25.04
C TYR A 296 9.78 -1.71 24.20
N CYS A 297 9.78 -2.03 22.91
CA CYS A 297 10.83 -1.73 21.96
C CYS A 297 10.28 -0.90 20.79
N SER A 298 11.15 -0.14 20.15
CA SER A 298 10.82 0.58 18.91
C SER A 298 12.02 0.54 17.98
N LEU A 299 11.77 0.35 16.69
CA LEU A 299 12.81 0.23 15.67
C LEU A 299 13.02 1.58 14.99
N PRO A 300 14.27 2.09 14.93
CA PRO A 300 14.55 3.26 14.13
C PRO A 300 14.36 2.96 12.63
N VAL A 301 13.84 3.94 11.87
CA VAL A 301 13.62 3.81 10.41
C VAL A 301 14.89 3.45 9.65
N ASN A 302 16.04 3.95 10.12
CA ASN A 302 17.35 3.72 9.52
C ASN A 302 18.16 2.72 10.34
N MET A 303 17.94 1.43 10.06
CA MET A 303 18.68 0.32 10.69
C MET A 303 20.18 0.27 10.32
N ARG A 304 20.68 1.20 9.48
CA ARG A 304 22.07 1.19 8.98
C ARG A 304 23.10 1.67 10.00
N SER A 305 22.71 2.45 11.01
CA SER A 305 23.62 2.89 12.06
C SER A 305 23.57 1.96 13.27
N ARG A 306 24.71 1.38 13.67
CA ARG A 306 24.86 0.51 14.86
C ARG A 306 24.63 1.20 16.21
N ALA A 307 24.25 2.48 16.23
CA ALA A 307 23.77 3.17 17.42
C ALA A 307 22.26 2.95 17.52
N GLN A 308 21.85 1.84 18.13
CA GLN A 308 20.44 1.53 18.35
C GLN A 308 19.89 2.49 19.42
N ASN A 309 19.27 3.60 19.02
CA ASN A 309 18.60 4.53 19.95
C ASN A 309 17.10 4.21 20.07
N GLY A 310 16.73 2.92 19.98
CA GLY A 310 15.33 2.48 20.05
C GLY A 310 14.69 2.79 21.39
N ALA A 311 15.45 2.71 22.48
CA ALA A 311 14.97 3.09 23.81
C ALA A 311 14.64 4.58 23.94
N ASP A 312 15.36 5.46 23.23
CA ASP A 312 15.01 6.89 23.14
C ASP A 312 13.74 7.11 22.34
N LEU A 313 13.55 6.34 21.27
CA LEU A 313 12.32 6.36 20.48
C LEU A 313 11.12 5.88 21.31
N VAL A 314 11.29 4.84 22.13
CA VAL A 314 10.25 4.39 23.08
C VAL A 314 9.90 5.49 24.08
N ARG A 315 10.92 6.18 24.63
CA ARG A 315 10.70 7.32 25.54
C ARG A 315 9.93 8.46 24.87
N GLU A 316 10.26 8.79 23.62
CA GLU A 316 9.56 9.83 22.87
C GLU A 316 8.14 9.41 22.47
N ASN A 317 7.92 8.20 21.96
CA ASN A 317 6.58 7.69 21.67
C ASN A 317 5.68 7.74 22.91
N ILE A 318 6.21 7.34 24.09
CA ILE A 318 5.50 7.48 25.37
C ILE A 318 5.24 8.96 25.71
N ARG A 319 6.20 9.86 25.47
CA ARG A 319 6.02 11.31 25.67
C ARG A 319 4.83 11.82 24.88
N GLN A 320 4.78 11.50 23.59
CA GLN A 320 3.73 11.99 22.69
C GLN A 320 2.36 11.38 23.00
N LYS A 321 2.31 10.12 23.46
CA LYS A 321 1.08 9.54 24.04
C LYS A 321 0.65 10.25 25.32
N CYS A 322 1.58 10.54 26.22
CA CYS A 322 1.28 11.30 27.43
C CYS A 322 0.78 12.72 27.10
N ILE A 323 1.34 13.39 26.08
CA ILE A 323 0.85 14.70 25.62
C ILE A 323 -0.61 14.60 25.17
N TRP A 324 -0.98 13.56 24.41
CA TRP A 324 -2.36 13.31 24.00
C TRP A 324 -3.29 13.03 25.19
N ASP A 325 -2.86 12.20 26.13
CA ASP A 325 -3.69 11.75 27.27
C ASP A 325 -3.97 12.86 28.29
N VAL A 326 -2.96 13.67 28.65
CA VAL A 326 -3.11 14.64 29.75
C VAL A 326 -3.78 15.96 29.33
N HIS A 327 -3.97 16.17 28.02
CA HIS A 327 -4.59 17.38 27.46
C HIS A 327 -5.90 17.03 26.74
N ALA A 328 -7.03 17.46 27.32
CA ALA A 328 -8.34 17.25 26.71
C ALA A 328 -8.52 17.99 25.36
N ASP A 329 -7.80 19.11 25.16
CA ASP A 329 -7.81 19.84 23.89
C ASP A 329 -6.77 19.27 22.92
N SER A 330 -7.25 18.54 21.92
CA SER A 330 -6.42 17.98 20.84
C SER A 330 -5.56 19.03 20.11
N SER A 331 -5.94 20.31 20.13
CA SER A 331 -5.16 21.39 19.50
C SER A 331 -3.76 21.54 20.09
N ILE A 332 -3.59 21.16 21.37
CA ILE A 332 -2.29 21.17 22.06
C ILE A 332 -1.37 20.12 21.43
N TRP A 333 -1.87 18.90 21.21
CA TRP A 333 -1.10 17.85 20.54
C TRP A 333 -0.73 18.27 19.12
N TRP A 334 -1.68 18.78 18.33
CA TRP A 334 -1.41 19.27 16.97
C TRP A 334 -0.36 20.39 16.92
N SER A 335 -0.42 21.33 17.86
CA SER A 335 0.55 22.43 17.97
C SER A 335 1.94 21.91 18.36
N PHE A 336 2.00 20.96 19.29
CA PHE A 336 3.24 20.28 19.66
C PHE A 336 3.85 19.56 18.46
N MET A 337 3.07 18.76 17.74
CA MET A 337 3.56 18.02 16.58
C MET A 337 4.06 18.95 15.48
N SER A 338 3.34 20.05 15.21
CA SER A 338 3.80 21.06 14.25
C SER A 338 5.12 21.71 14.67
N SER A 339 5.30 22.01 15.96
CA SER A 339 6.59 22.53 16.45
C SER A 339 7.70 21.47 16.44
N PHE A 340 7.37 20.21 16.73
CA PHE A 340 8.32 19.09 16.72
C PHE A 340 8.88 18.88 15.32
N GLU A 341 8.01 18.90 14.30
CA GLU A 341 8.38 18.86 12.89
C GLU A 341 9.20 20.09 12.47
N ALA A 342 8.75 21.29 12.82
CA ALA A 342 9.43 22.53 12.45
C ALA A 342 10.85 22.66 13.02
N LEU A 343 11.10 22.03 14.18
CA LEU A 343 12.43 21.95 14.79
C LEU A 343 13.29 20.81 14.22
N GLY A 344 12.74 19.97 13.34
CA GLY A 344 13.43 18.82 12.76
C GLY A 344 13.80 17.77 13.81
N CYS A 345 12.98 17.59 14.84
CA CYS A 345 13.26 16.62 15.90
C CYS A 345 13.26 15.20 15.32
N SER A 346 14.41 14.54 15.37
CA SER A 346 14.58 13.15 14.92
C SER A 346 15.75 12.49 15.65
N LEU A 347 15.84 11.15 15.56
CA LEU A 347 16.98 10.41 16.09
C LEU A 347 18.29 10.75 15.35
N GLU A 348 18.19 11.16 14.08
CA GLU A 348 19.33 11.37 13.19
C GLU A 348 19.58 12.85 12.87
N ALA A 349 19.05 13.79 13.67
CA ALA A 349 19.21 15.23 13.44
C ALA A 349 20.70 15.61 13.37
N SER A 350 21.27 15.48 12.18
CA SER A 350 22.68 15.47 11.89
C SER A 350 23.19 16.89 12.02
N GLY A 351 23.91 17.15 13.11
CA GLY A 351 24.47 18.46 13.41
C GLY A 351 23.74 19.28 14.47
N SER A 352 22.68 18.75 15.11
CA SER A 352 22.18 19.35 16.35
C SER A 352 22.85 18.68 17.56
N ALA A 353 23.40 19.47 18.49
CA ALA A 353 24.00 18.96 19.73
C ALA A 353 22.94 18.44 20.74
N ASP A 354 21.65 18.44 20.36
CA ASP A 354 20.53 18.17 21.25
C ASP A 354 20.00 16.75 21.04
N SER A 355 19.73 16.04 22.14
CA SER A 355 19.04 14.76 22.10
C SER A 355 17.59 14.91 21.61
N LEU A 356 16.99 13.81 21.13
CA LEU A 356 15.57 13.77 20.75
C LEU A 356 14.65 14.36 21.84
N GLU A 357 14.94 14.02 23.10
CA GLU A 357 14.22 14.57 24.25
C GLU A 357 14.40 16.08 24.40
N ALA A 358 15.62 16.59 24.28
CA ALA A 358 15.87 18.03 24.37
C ALA A 358 15.11 18.78 23.28
N CYS A 359 15.10 18.25 22.05
CA CYS A 359 14.33 18.80 20.94
C CYS A 359 12.82 18.79 21.24
N SER A 360 12.27 17.65 21.67
CA SER A 360 10.86 17.50 22.05
C SER A 360 10.44 18.49 23.15
N LYS A 361 11.26 18.66 24.18
CA LYS A 361 11.04 19.66 25.24
C LYS A 361 11.09 21.10 24.74
N ARG A 362 11.92 21.42 23.73
CA ARG A 362 11.89 22.73 23.08
C ARG A 362 10.62 22.93 22.27
N ALA A 363 10.14 21.90 21.58
CA ALA A 363 8.88 21.95 20.85
C ALA A 363 7.72 22.27 21.79
N ALA A 364 7.63 21.57 22.91
CA ALA A 364 6.63 21.78 23.95
C ALA A 364 6.59 23.22 24.50
N LYS A 365 7.76 23.86 24.71
CA LYS A 365 7.85 25.25 25.21
C LYS A 365 7.19 26.29 24.31
N SER A 366 7.03 25.99 23.01
CA SER A 366 6.38 26.89 22.06
C SER A 366 4.85 26.79 22.08
N VAL A 367 4.29 25.79 22.78
CA VAL A 367 2.86 25.46 22.75
C VAL A 367 2.14 26.13 23.92
N SER A 368 1.20 27.02 23.61
CA SER A 368 0.34 27.63 24.61
C SER A 368 -0.58 26.58 25.25
N GLY A 369 -0.70 26.61 26.58
CA GLY A 369 -1.55 25.68 27.34
C GLY A 369 -0.93 24.31 27.63
N PHE A 370 0.33 24.10 27.24
CA PHE A 370 1.05 22.85 27.50
C PHE A 370 1.43 22.68 28.99
N ASP A 371 1.09 21.55 29.58
CA ASP A 371 1.35 21.20 30.98
C ASP A 371 2.51 20.18 31.09
N GLU A 372 3.74 20.69 31.08
CA GLU A 372 4.97 19.88 31.20
C GLU A 372 4.98 19.02 32.48
N SER A 373 4.41 19.53 33.58
CA SER A 373 4.39 18.79 34.85
C SER A 373 3.53 17.53 34.75
N LYS A 374 2.37 17.61 34.11
CA LYS A 374 1.51 16.44 33.88
C LYS A 374 2.13 15.45 32.92
N VAL A 375 2.74 15.92 31.84
CA VAL A 375 3.43 15.05 30.87
C VAL A 375 4.56 14.29 31.55
N GLN A 376 5.43 14.99 32.31
CA GLN A 376 6.52 14.36 33.06
C GLN A 376 6.01 13.35 34.10
N SER A 377 4.91 13.66 34.79
CA SER A 377 4.25 12.74 35.73
C SER A 377 3.77 11.46 35.04
N CYS A 378 3.13 11.58 33.86
CA CYS A 378 2.68 10.44 33.06
C CYS A 378 3.85 9.56 32.60
N GLN A 379 4.94 10.17 32.11
CA GLN A 379 6.10 9.42 31.59
C GLN A 379 6.87 8.64 32.67
N THR A 380 6.85 9.11 33.91
CA THR A 380 7.62 8.53 35.04
C THR A 380 6.80 7.58 35.91
N THR A 381 5.48 7.62 35.81
CA THR A 381 4.58 6.71 36.54
C THR A 381 4.30 5.47 35.69
N ASP A 382 4.94 4.35 36.01
CA ASP A 382 4.84 3.11 35.22
C ASP A 382 3.40 2.65 34.97
N SER A 383 2.56 2.67 35.99
CA SER A 383 1.14 2.29 35.83
C SER A 383 0.38 3.18 34.85
N HIS A 384 0.76 4.45 34.71
CA HIS A 384 0.10 5.38 33.80
C HIS A 384 0.51 5.11 32.36
N TRP A 385 1.80 5.24 32.02
CA TRP A 385 2.21 5.06 30.63
C TRP A 385 2.04 3.62 30.14
N GLU A 386 2.18 2.60 31.00
CA GLU A 386 1.87 1.22 30.63
C GLU A 386 0.40 1.08 30.21
N SER A 387 -0.53 1.74 30.91
CA SER A 387 -1.97 1.67 30.55
C SER A 387 -2.24 2.26 29.16
N LEU A 388 -1.47 3.27 28.74
CA LEU A 388 -1.62 3.91 27.44
C LEU A 388 -1.13 3.04 26.29
N VAL A 389 -0.11 2.20 26.52
CA VAL A 389 0.52 1.37 25.46
C VAL A 389 -0.06 -0.03 25.36
N GLN A 390 -0.84 -0.47 26.36
CA GLN A 390 -1.46 -1.80 26.38
C GLN A 390 -2.42 -2.04 25.21
N GLU A 391 -3.24 -1.04 24.86
CA GLU A 391 -4.14 -1.15 23.70
C GLU A 391 -3.35 -1.23 22.39
N ASP A 392 -2.36 -0.34 22.23
CA ASP A 392 -1.54 -0.27 21.02
C ASP A 392 -0.78 -1.59 20.79
N THR A 393 -0.12 -2.12 21.82
CA THR A 393 0.64 -3.38 21.75
C THR A 393 -0.23 -4.60 21.49
N LYS A 394 -1.44 -4.64 22.07
CA LYS A 394 -2.43 -5.68 21.79
C LYS A 394 -2.82 -5.66 20.31
N ARG A 395 -3.17 -4.49 19.79
CA ARG A 395 -3.61 -4.33 18.40
C ARG A 395 -2.48 -4.55 17.39
N ILE A 396 -1.25 -4.14 17.70
CA ILE A 396 -0.08 -4.49 16.89
C ILE A 396 0.02 -5.99 16.64
N ARG A 397 -0.15 -6.79 17.69
CA ARG A 397 -0.13 -8.25 17.60
C ARG A 397 -1.36 -8.80 16.87
N ASP A 398 -2.55 -8.36 17.28
CA ASP A 398 -3.82 -8.95 16.82
C ASP A 398 -4.15 -8.52 15.37
N GLU A 399 -3.73 -7.32 14.94
CA GLU A 399 -4.00 -6.71 13.64
C GLU A 399 -2.76 -6.63 12.73
N SER A 400 -1.60 -7.18 13.16
CA SER A 400 -0.37 -7.22 12.36
C SER A 400 0.11 -5.83 11.89
N ILE A 401 0.15 -4.88 12.81
CA ILE A 401 0.52 -3.47 12.55
C ILE A 401 2.01 -3.29 12.75
N PHE A 402 2.78 -3.23 11.66
CA PHE A 402 4.25 -3.19 11.73
C PHE A 402 4.86 -1.93 11.13
N THR A 403 4.07 -1.13 10.42
CA THR A 403 4.55 0.06 9.72
C THR A 403 3.64 1.25 9.99
N THR A 404 4.04 2.42 9.52
CA THR A 404 3.24 3.62 9.64
C THR A 404 2.05 3.54 8.70
N GLN A 405 0.85 3.47 9.26
CA GLN A 405 -0.38 3.13 8.54
C GLN A 405 -1.58 3.88 9.13
N LEU A 406 -2.66 3.96 8.37
CA LEU A 406 -3.94 4.48 8.84
C LEU A 406 -4.87 3.34 9.25
N ALA A 407 -5.78 3.64 10.16
CA ALA A 407 -6.93 2.79 10.42
C ALA A 407 -8.19 3.64 10.49
N VAL A 408 -9.30 3.15 9.94
CA VAL A 408 -10.61 3.81 9.99
C VAL A 408 -11.63 2.84 10.53
N ASN A 409 -12.37 3.25 11.56
CA ASN A 409 -13.35 2.41 12.27
C ASN A 409 -12.79 1.05 12.72
N GLY A 410 -11.50 1.02 13.09
CA GLY A 410 -10.80 -0.18 13.55
C GLY A 410 -10.30 -1.11 12.43
N VAL A 411 -10.42 -0.72 11.16
CA VAL A 411 -9.91 -1.49 10.02
C VAL A 411 -8.64 -0.82 9.48
N ARG A 412 -7.60 -1.62 9.21
CA ARG A 412 -6.31 -1.15 8.69
C ARG A 412 -6.42 -0.77 7.22
N GLU A 413 -5.70 0.28 6.84
CA GLU A 413 -5.62 0.81 5.47
C GLU A 413 -4.17 0.92 5.02
N ASP A 414 -3.83 0.19 3.95
CA ASP A 414 -2.46 0.06 3.48
C ASP A 414 -2.16 0.92 2.22
N PHE A 415 -3.16 1.58 1.63
CA PHE A 415 -3.02 2.43 0.43
C PHE A 415 -2.20 3.73 0.63
N SER A 416 -1.89 4.44 -0.46
CA SER A 416 -1.15 5.72 -0.39
C SER A 416 -1.92 6.80 0.39
N HIS A 417 -1.26 7.40 1.39
CA HIS A 417 -1.83 8.41 2.29
C HIS A 417 -1.80 9.83 1.70
N THR A 418 -2.46 10.06 0.56
CA THR A 418 -2.64 11.45 0.09
C THR A 418 -3.78 12.13 0.85
N PRO A 419 -3.74 13.46 1.09
CA PRO A 419 -4.82 14.14 1.81
C PRO A 419 -6.20 13.97 1.16
N ARG A 420 -6.25 13.92 -0.17
CA ARG A 420 -7.47 13.65 -0.94
C ARG A 420 -7.99 12.24 -0.63
N PHE A 421 -7.13 11.23 -0.72
CA PHE A 421 -7.50 9.84 -0.48
C PHE A 421 -7.99 9.61 0.95
N ILE A 422 -7.26 10.10 1.96
CA ILE A 422 -7.69 9.98 3.37
C ILE A 422 -9.06 10.65 3.56
N THR A 423 -9.26 11.83 2.99
CA THR A 423 -10.57 12.52 3.10
C THR A 423 -11.68 11.71 2.42
N TRP A 424 -11.41 11.16 1.24
CA TRP A 424 -12.35 10.30 0.52
C TRP A 424 -12.69 9.05 1.35
N LEU A 425 -11.68 8.37 1.87
CA LEU A 425 -11.81 7.18 2.70
C LEU A 425 -12.69 7.44 3.93
N LEU A 426 -12.39 8.50 4.70
CA LEU A 426 -13.20 8.90 5.84
C LEU A 426 -14.66 9.17 5.45
N CYS A 427 -14.87 9.82 4.31
CA CYS A 427 -16.20 10.11 3.77
C CYS A 427 -16.97 8.87 3.33
N GLU A 428 -16.27 7.86 2.81
CA GLU A 428 -16.83 6.55 2.49
C GLU A 428 -17.13 5.72 3.74
N SER A 429 -16.48 6.02 4.88
CA SER A 429 -16.77 5.41 6.19
C SER A 429 -17.92 6.07 6.96
N PHE A 430 -18.50 7.17 6.46
CA PHE A 430 -19.74 7.72 7.01
C PHE A 430 -20.96 7.02 6.39
N ASP A 431 -22.01 6.83 7.21
CA ASP A 431 -23.34 6.55 6.68
C ASP A 431 -23.68 7.60 5.59
N PRO A 432 -24.13 7.19 4.39
CA PRO A 432 -24.39 8.12 3.28
C PRO A 432 -25.31 9.29 3.64
N SER A 433 -26.23 9.09 4.59
CA SER A 433 -27.18 10.11 5.06
C SER A 433 -26.54 11.13 6.01
N ASN A 434 -25.36 10.83 6.55
CA ASN A 434 -24.67 11.61 7.58
C ASN A 434 -23.30 12.15 7.13
N ARG A 435 -22.99 12.12 5.83
CA ARG A 435 -21.72 12.61 5.30
C ARG A 435 -21.52 14.11 5.60
N PRO A 436 -20.39 14.50 6.20
CA PRO A 436 -20.03 15.90 6.39
C PRO A 436 -19.89 16.66 5.06
N LYS A 437 -20.07 17.99 5.09
CA LYS A 437 -19.98 18.84 3.88
C LYS A 437 -18.63 18.77 3.16
N ILE A 438 -17.55 18.43 3.88
CA ILE A 438 -16.23 18.23 3.28
C ILE A 438 -16.21 17.07 2.27
N CYS A 439 -17.14 16.12 2.35
CA CYS A 439 -17.17 14.98 1.45
C CYS A 439 -17.43 15.35 -0.01
N ALA A 440 -18.09 16.49 -0.27
CA ALA A 440 -18.18 17.06 -1.61
C ALA A 440 -16.81 17.38 -2.22
N CYS A 441 -15.81 17.71 -1.39
CA CYS A 441 -14.45 17.99 -1.85
C CYS A 441 -13.64 16.75 -2.22
N ALA A 442 -14.08 15.54 -1.84
CA ALA A 442 -13.26 14.33 -1.97
C ALA A 442 -13.92 13.25 -2.84
N ILE A 443 -15.25 13.15 -2.83
CA ILE A 443 -16.01 12.17 -3.61
C ILE A 443 -16.15 12.63 -5.07
N ASP A 444 -16.43 13.92 -5.29
CA ASP A 444 -16.67 14.47 -6.62
C ASP A 444 -15.37 14.93 -7.31
N VAL A 445 -14.24 14.89 -6.61
CA VAL A 445 -12.95 15.41 -7.07
C VAL A 445 -11.99 14.30 -7.48
N VAL A 446 -11.47 14.40 -8.70
CA VAL A 446 -10.59 13.38 -9.30
C VAL A 446 -9.09 13.64 -9.07
N ASP A 447 -8.67 14.87 -8.77
CA ASP A 447 -7.26 15.24 -8.66
C ASP A 447 -6.93 16.02 -7.37
N SER A 448 -5.65 16.00 -7.00
CA SER A 448 -5.16 16.61 -5.76
C SER A 448 -5.26 18.14 -5.76
N ASP A 449 -5.09 18.81 -6.90
CA ASP A 449 -5.08 20.28 -6.96
C ASP A 449 -6.49 20.83 -6.75
N THR A 450 -7.47 20.24 -7.41
CA THR A 450 -8.88 20.57 -7.22
C THR A 450 -9.32 20.29 -5.77
N PHE A 451 -8.83 19.21 -5.16
CA PHE A 451 -9.08 18.92 -3.75
C PHE A 451 -8.55 20.03 -2.85
N ARG A 452 -7.32 20.49 -3.09
CA ARG A 452 -6.70 21.61 -2.36
C ARG A 452 -7.49 22.90 -2.50
N HIS A 453 -7.94 23.24 -3.70
CA HIS A 453 -8.79 24.40 -3.92
C HIS A 453 -10.11 24.28 -3.14
N CYS A 454 -10.76 23.12 -3.16
CA CYS A 454 -12.02 22.90 -2.45
C CYS A 454 -11.88 23.10 -0.92
N ILE A 455 -10.90 22.44 -0.29
CA ILE A 455 -10.76 22.51 1.17
C ILE A 455 -10.27 23.88 1.65
N THR A 456 -9.61 24.66 0.78
CA THR A 456 -9.17 26.02 1.09
C THR A 456 -10.25 27.08 0.80
N ALA A 457 -11.18 26.79 -0.12
CA ALA A 457 -12.29 27.69 -0.45
C ALA A 457 -13.16 28.04 0.78
N LYS A 458 -13.66 29.27 0.82
CA LYS A 458 -14.47 29.80 1.93
C LYS A 458 -15.95 29.40 1.87
N CYS A 459 -16.32 28.41 1.05
CA CYS A 459 -17.73 27.99 0.87
C CYS A 459 -18.36 27.55 2.20
N ALA A 460 -17.57 27.02 3.13
CA ALA A 460 -18.08 26.53 4.40
C ALA A 460 -18.19 27.60 5.50
N THR A 461 -17.67 28.82 5.32
CA THR A 461 -17.27 29.59 6.51
C THR A 461 -18.22 30.65 7.03
N GLU A 462 -18.92 31.54 6.28
CA GLU A 462 -19.45 32.75 6.98
C GLU A 462 -20.79 33.39 6.56
N SER A 463 -21.54 32.97 5.51
CA SER A 463 -22.72 33.78 5.10
C SER A 463 -23.96 33.06 4.56
N GLY A 464 -24.09 31.74 4.74
CA GLY A 464 -25.38 31.05 4.60
C GLY A 464 -25.91 30.83 3.18
N ASP A 465 -25.36 31.45 2.13
CA ASP A 465 -25.82 31.20 0.76
C ASP A 465 -25.02 30.11 0.05
N ASN A 466 -23.68 30.17 -0.03
CA ASN A 466 -22.92 29.25 -0.89
C ASN A 466 -22.24 28.12 -0.11
N THR A 467 -22.94 27.02 0.14
CA THR A 467 -22.46 25.92 1.01
C THR A 467 -21.81 24.74 0.29
N TYR A 468 -21.80 24.75 -1.04
CA TYR A 468 -21.30 23.66 -1.89
C TYR A 468 -20.18 24.19 -2.80
N PHE A 469 -19.07 23.46 -2.91
CA PHE A 469 -18.02 23.79 -3.87
C PHE A 469 -18.29 23.03 -5.17
N CYS A 470 -18.56 23.76 -6.24
CA CYS A 470 -18.81 23.18 -7.55
C CYS A 470 -17.49 22.85 -8.23
N VAL A 471 -17.18 21.55 -8.31
CA VAL A 471 -15.92 21.04 -8.87
C VAL A 471 -15.76 21.43 -10.34
N GLU A 472 -16.85 21.37 -11.13
CA GLU A 472 -16.78 21.65 -12.56
C GLU A 472 -16.52 23.13 -12.89
N THR A 473 -16.95 24.06 -12.02
CA THR A 473 -16.76 25.50 -12.22
C THR A 473 -15.66 26.09 -11.34
N ASN A 474 -15.16 25.34 -10.37
CA ASN A 474 -14.20 25.78 -9.36
C ASN A 474 -14.71 26.97 -8.50
N GLU A 475 -16.03 27.05 -8.27
CA GLU A 475 -16.71 28.14 -7.56
C GLU A 475 -17.57 27.63 -6.39
N CYS A 476 -17.76 28.47 -5.36
CA CYS A 476 -18.75 28.20 -4.32
C CYS A 476 -20.17 28.53 -4.81
N VAL A 477 -21.07 27.55 -4.75
CA VAL A 477 -22.49 27.65 -5.11
C VAL A 477 -23.38 27.22 -3.94
N LYS A 478 -24.69 27.39 -4.05
CA LYS A 478 -25.63 27.09 -2.96
C LYS A 478 -25.74 25.60 -2.68
N ASP A 479 -25.87 24.80 -3.72
CA ASP A 479 -26.04 23.35 -3.68
C ASP A 479 -25.53 22.66 -4.96
N ALA A 480 -25.57 21.33 -4.98
CA ALA A 480 -25.18 20.52 -6.12
C ALA A 480 -26.08 20.71 -7.36
N ILE A 481 -27.32 21.20 -7.19
CA ILE A 481 -28.25 21.44 -8.30
C ILE A 481 -27.82 22.71 -9.05
N GLU A 482 -27.47 23.77 -8.32
CA GLU A 482 -26.93 24.99 -8.91
C GLU A 482 -25.65 24.70 -9.69
N CYS A 483 -24.75 23.89 -9.12
CA CYS A 483 -23.53 23.46 -9.80
C CYS A 483 -23.84 22.83 -11.16
N ARG A 484 -24.78 21.88 -11.20
CA ARG A 484 -25.22 21.22 -12.44
C ARG A 484 -25.89 22.17 -13.43
N SER A 485 -26.65 23.14 -12.95
CA SER A 485 -27.30 24.13 -13.84
C SER A 485 -26.29 25.00 -14.58
N ARG A 486 -25.24 25.45 -13.87
CA ARG A 486 -24.19 26.30 -14.45
C ARG A 486 -23.34 25.58 -15.49
N THR A 487 -23.16 24.26 -15.36
CA THR A 487 -22.42 23.48 -16.36
C THR A 487 -23.24 23.23 -17.63
N HIS A 488 -24.57 23.05 -17.52
CA HIS A 488 -25.43 22.90 -18.70
C HIS A 488 -25.48 24.15 -19.59
N ASP A 489 -25.46 25.35 -19.01
CA ASP A 489 -25.43 26.61 -19.77
C ASP A 489 -24.15 26.76 -20.63
N THR A 490 -23.00 26.27 -20.14
CA THR A 490 -21.74 26.32 -20.90
C THR A 490 -21.76 25.39 -22.13
N VAL A 491 -22.50 24.28 -22.10
CA VAL A 491 -22.64 23.37 -23.26
C VAL A 491 -23.48 24.01 -24.37
N GLU A 492 -24.44 24.85 -24.02
CA GLU A 492 -25.30 25.55 -24.98
C GLU A 492 -24.56 26.74 -25.65
N GLU A 493 -23.67 27.43 -24.92
CA GLU A 493 -22.80 28.47 -25.49
C GLU A 493 -21.67 27.92 -26.39
N VAL A 494 -21.11 26.75 -26.06
CA VAL A 494 -20.09 26.07 -26.91
C VAL A 494 -20.70 25.58 -28.24
N LYS A 495 -21.98 25.17 -28.25
CA LYS A 495 -22.69 24.84 -29.49
C LYS A 495 -22.90 26.05 -30.39
N LYS A 496 -23.21 27.23 -29.81
CA LYS A 496 -23.40 28.47 -30.59
C LYS A 496 -22.10 29.01 -31.18
N THR A 497 -20.98 28.83 -30.50
CA THR A 497 -19.68 29.32 -30.99
C THR A 497 -19.04 28.39 -32.04
N ALA A 498 -19.44 27.11 -32.09
CA ALA A 498 -18.98 26.15 -33.09
C ALA A 498 -19.64 26.30 -34.48
N GLU A 499 -20.83 26.93 -34.58
CA GLU A 499 -21.52 27.12 -35.86
C GLU A 499 -21.09 28.38 -36.63
N GLU A 500 -20.38 29.35 -36.03
CA GLU A 500 -20.15 30.65 -36.70
C GLU A 500 -18.70 30.93 -37.18
N LYS A 501 -17.74 30.02 -36.99
CA LYS A 501 -16.36 30.23 -37.50
C LYS A 501 -15.67 28.96 -38.00
N SER A 502 -16.01 28.51 -39.21
CA SER A 502 -15.15 27.60 -39.97
C SER A 502 -15.37 27.71 -41.48
N GLY A 503 -14.98 28.85 -42.04
CA GLY A 503 -14.77 29.02 -43.48
C GLY A 503 -13.28 28.91 -43.83
N MET A 504 -12.61 27.80 -43.49
CA MET A 504 -11.21 27.58 -43.90
C MET A 504 -11.16 26.67 -45.14
N SER A 505 -10.92 27.27 -46.32
CA SER A 505 -10.83 26.57 -47.61
C SER A 505 -9.81 25.41 -47.57
N GLY A 506 -10.22 24.22 -48.02
CA GLY A 506 -9.47 22.96 -47.93
C GLY A 506 -8.08 22.97 -48.56
N ALA A 507 -7.76 23.94 -49.43
CA ALA A 507 -6.41 24.15 -49.94
C ALA A 507 -5.41 24.50 -48.83
N LYS A 508 -5.81 25.22 -47.78
CA LYS A 508 -4.90 25.62 -46.69
C LYS A 508 -4.52 24.46 -45.77
N ILE A 509 -5.42 23.50 -45.57
CA ILE A 509 -5.17 22.32 -44.72
C ILE A 509 -4.14 21.40 -45.38
N PHE A 510 -4.23 21.23 -46.70
CA PHE A 510 -3.30 20.39 -47.46
C PHE A 510 -1.84 20.88 -47.37
N PHE A 511 -1.61 22.19 -47.45
CA PHE A 511 -0.26 22.75 -47.33
C PHE A 511 0.31 22.62 -45.92
N ILE A 512 -0.50 22.76 -44.87
CA ILE A 512 -0.04 22.61 -43.48
C ILE A 512 0.37 21.17 -43.20
N VAL A 513 -0.42 20.18 -43.66
CA VAL A 513 -0.11 18.76 -43.45
C VAL A 513 1.19 18.37 -44.15
N ILE A 514 1.45 18.85 -45.36
CA ILE A 514 2.71 18.60 -46.07
C ILE A 514 3.90 19.25 -45.35
N PHE A 515 3.72 20.46 -44.82
CA PHE A 515 4.80 21.16 -44.12
C PHE A 515 5.15 20.47 -42.80
N VAL A 516 4.14 20.04 -42.03
CA VAL A 516 4.33 19.31 -40.78
C VAL A 516 4.97 17.95 -41.03
N THR A 517 4.45 17.16 -41.99
CA THR A 517 5.03 15.85 -42.30
C THR A 517 6.46 15.95 -42.86
N GLY A 518 6.75 16.95 -43.69
CA GLY A 518 8.11 17.23 -44.17
C GLY A 518 9.07 17.62 -43.04
N SER A 519 8.63 18.46 -42.10
CA SER A 519 9.45 18.89 -40.96
C SER A 519 9.78 17.74 -39.98
N VAL A 520 8.80 16.87 -39.70
CA VAL A 520 8.98 15.68 -38.86
C VAL A 520 9.90 14.66 -39.54
N GLY A 521 9.74 14.45 -40.85
CA GLY A 521 10.63 13.58 -41.63
C GLY A 521 12.10 14.06 -41.64
N ALA A 522 12.31 15.38 -41.79
CA ALA A 522 13.65 15.97 -41.73
C ALA A 522 14.28 15.86 -40.33
N ALA A 523 13.49 16.09 -39.27
CA ALA A 523 13.95 15.93 -37.89
C ALA A 523 14.32 14.47 -37.59
N ALA A 524 13.50 13.51 -38.01
CA ALA A 524 13.77 12.07 -37.85
C ALA A 524 15.04 11.64 -38.59
N PHE A 525 15.27 12.14 -39.81
CA PHE A 525 16.48 11.85 -40.59
C PHE A 525 17.76 12.43 -39.95
N VAL A 526 17.68 13.66 -39.41
CA VAL A 526 18.80 14.28 -38.68
C VAL A 526 19.07 13.55 -37.36
N TYR A 527 18.01 13.10 -36.67
CA TYR A 527 18.12 12.34 -35.42
C TYR A 527 18.76 10.96 -35.64
N GLN A 528 18.34 10.22 -36.68
CA GLN A 528 18.95 8.95 -37.07
C GLN A 528 20.43 9.10 -37.46
N LYS A 529 20.78 10.22 -38.11
CA LYS A 529 22.16 10.52 -38.51
C LYS A 529 23.04 10.95 -37.33
N ARG A 530 22.47 11.53 -36.26
CA ARG A 530 23.17 11.86 -35.01
C ARG A 530 23.41 10.62 -34.15
N GLN A 531 22.44 9.71 -34.00
CA GLN A 531 22.63 8.49 -33.19
C GLN A 531 23.75 7.58 -33.72
N ARG A 532 23.94 7.48 -35.04
CA ARG A 532 25.05 6.70 -35.61
C ARG A 532 26.44 7.26 -35.28
N ARG A 533 26.55 8.49 -34.76
CA ARG A 533 27.82 9.09 -34.32
C ARG A 533 28.06 9.04 -32.81
N GLN A 534 27.03 8.85 -31.99
CA GLN A 534 27.18 8.79 -30.52
C GLN A 534 27.33 7.36 -29.96
N MET A 535 27.10 6.33 -30.77
CA MET A 535 27.09 4.94 -30.30
C MET A 535 28.47 4.23 -30.31
N GLN A 536 29.59 4.96 -30.17
CA GLN A 536 30.92 4.35 -30.01
C GLN A 536 31.79 4.92 -28.88
N GLU A 537 31.31 5.89 -28.09
CA GLU A 537 32.06 6.42 -26.94
C GLU A 537 31.48 6.05 -25.57
N GLU A 538 30.20 5.68 -25.45
CA GLU A 538 29.59 5.34 -24.14
C GLU A 538 29.73 3.86 -23.72
N VAL A 539 30.26 2.97 -24.58
CA VAL A 539 30.54 1.57 -24.18
C VAL A 539 31.94 1.41 -23.56
N ARG A 540 32.77 2.46 -23.55
CA ARG A 540 34.11 2.42 -22.95
C ARG A 540 34.19 3.05 -21.56
N ASP A 541 33.26 3.93 -21.19
CA ASP A 541 33.31 4.66 -19.92
C ASP A 541 32.55 3.96 -18.78
N ILE A 542 31.61 3.06 -19.09
CA ILE A 542 30.89 2.25 -18.08
C ILE A 542 31.62 0.93 -17.76
N LEU A 543 32.69 0.58 -18.50
CA LEU A 543 33.49 -0.63 -18.26
C LEU A 543 34.84 -0.38 -17.56
N SER A 544 35.15 0.86 -17.18
CA SER A 544 36.34 1.20 -16.39
C SER A 544 36.09 1.33 -14.88
N GLU A 545 34.84 1.23 -14.42
CA GLU A 545 34.49 1.32 -12.99
C GLU A 545 34.27 -0.05 -12.31
N TYR A 546 34.41 -1.14 -13.06
CA TYR A 546 34.41 -2.51 -12.53
C TYR A 546 35.64 -3.31 -12.99
N MET A 547 36.85 -2.86 -12.60
CA MET A 547 37.98 -3.69 -12.17
C MET A 547 39.31 -2.90 -12.18
N PRO A 548 39.91 -2.60 -11.01
CA PRO A 548 41.35 -2.63 -10.87
C PRO A 548 41.77 -4.07 -10.48
N LEU A 549 42.14 -4.89 -11.47
CA LEU A 549 42.85 -6.15 -11.22
C LEU A 549 44.35 -5.88 -11.11
N GLU A 550 44.78 -5.44 -9.94
CA GLU A 550 46.15 -5.67 -9.45
C GLU A 550 46.05 -6.35 -8.09
N GLU A 551 45.82 -7.67 -8.08
CA GLU A 551 46.26 -8.57 -7.00
C GLU A 551 46.02 -10.06 -7.36
N LEU A 552 46.45 -10.50 -8.55
CA LEU A 552 46.66 -11.92 -8.84
C LEU A 552 47.93 -12.08 -9.68
N ASN A 553 49.04 -11.59 -9.14
CA ASN A 553 50.39 -11.97 -9.57
C ASN A 553 51.26 -12.27 -8.35
N SER A 554 50.81 -13.26 -7.57
CA SER A 554 51.69 -14.12 -6.80
C SER A 554 51.17 -15.54 -6.97
N PHE A 555 52.04 -16.42 -7.47
CA PHE A 555 51.82 -17.84 -7.80
C PHE A 555 51.33 -18.17 -9.21
N SER A 556 52.19 -17.89 -10.20
CA SER A 556 52.54 -18.93 -11.18
C SER A 556 53.95 -18.70 -11.72
N GLY A 557 54.94 -19.27 -11.03
CA GLY A 557 56.26 -19.48 -11.58
C GLY A 557 56.31 -20.82 -12.30
N GLY A 558 56.28 -20.77 -13.63
CA GLY A 558 56.94 -21.69 -14.56
C GLY A 558 56.49 -23.16 -14.58
N HIS A 559 56.04 -23.63 -15.76
CA HIS A 559 56.96 -24.42 -16.59
C HIS A 559 56.43 -24.70 -18.01
N ASN A 560 57.39 -24.55 -18.93
CA ASN A 560 57.36 -24.95 -20.33
C ASN A 560 56.98 -26.42 -20.54
N SER A 561 56.17 -26.65 -21.56
CA SER A 561 56.03 -27.94 -22.25
C SER A 561 57.25 -28.21 -23.14
N ASN A 562 58.04 -29.22 -22.79
CA ASN A 562 58.79 -30.06 -23.73
C ASN A 562 58.56 -31.52 -23.32
N GLY A 563 58.33 -32.37 -24.32
CA GLY A 563 57.76 -33.69 -24.12
C GLY A 563 58.71 -34.78 -23.60
N PHE A 564 58.18 -36.00 -23.72
CA PHE A 564 58.82 -37.33 -23.67
C PHE A 564 58.54 -38.20 -22.43
N SER A 565 57.65 -39.19 -22.68
CA SER A 565 57.71 -40.62 -22.33
C SER A 565 57.87 -41.13 -20.87
N ARG A 566 56.99 -42.11 -20.60
CA ARG A 566 57.11 -43.33 -19.75
C ARG A 566 56.82 -43.24 -18.25
N ALA A 567 55.84 -44.07 -17.90
CA ALA A 567 55.44 -44.61 -16.60
C ALA A 567 56.49 -45.63 -16.05
N PRO A 568 56.15 -46.44 -15.02
CA PRO A 568 55.66 -46.14 -13.66
C PRO A 568 56.53 -46.86 -12.60
N THR A 569 56.30 -46.56 -11.31
CA THR A 569 56.49 -47.41 -10.11
C THR A 569 56.58 -46.45 -8.91
N ASP A 570 56.19 -46.75 -7.68
CA ASP A 570 55.48 -47.82 -6.98
C ASP A 570 55.69 -47.40 -5.51
N ASP A 571 54.67 -47.55 -4.66
CA ASP A 571 54.78 -47.80 -3.21
C ASP A 571 55.58 -46.81 -2.32
N THR A 572 55.22 -46.46 -1.09
CA THR A 572 54.25 -46.96 -0.12
C THR A 572 54.33 -46.10 1.16
N VAL A 573 53.22 -46.07 1.91
CA VAL A 573 53.15 -46.20 3.39
C VAL A 573 53.41 -45.00 4.32
N GLY A 574 52.45 -44.86 5.26
CA GLY A 574 52.70 -44.47 6.66
C GLY A 574 51.89 -43.25 7.10
N VAL A 575 50.62 -43.39 7.52
CA VAL A 575 50.22 -43.58 8.94
C VAL A 575 50.80 -42.48 9.86
N ILE A 576 49.95 -41.56 10.32
CA ILE A 576 49.30 -41.53 11.66
C ILE A 576 48.03 -40.67 11.52
#